data_AF-A0A0L0UWN5-F1
#
_entry.id   AF-A0A0L0UWN5-F1
#
_cell.length_a   1.000
_cell.length_b   1.000
_cell.length_c   1.000
_cell.angle_alpha   90.00
_cell.angle_beta   90.00
_cell.angle_gamma   90.00
#
_symmetry.space_group_name_H-M   'P 1'
#
loop_
_entity.id
_entity.type
_entity.pdbx_description
1 polymer ?
#
loop_
_entity_poly.entity_id
_entity_poly.type
_entity_poly.pdbx_seq_one_letter_code
_entity_poly.pdbx_strand_id
1 'polypeptide(L)'
;MPSASANRVSGPVIIDVEDEEPSKRSTLGNKQMEGQKAAKKQRANKESMGKIVHMQKELVQISRERLDTMKSAIQDAANKLVLSIDLDSMDGRKRAYYKRKLQLIYDREDAKEEEEKKRMEREKVKEDEKDQEKAKAKEEGEEVKAKEKEQAKAKEDAKKKKNSA
;
A
#
# COMPACT_ATOMS: atom_id res chain seq x y z
N MET A 1 42.65 -19.23 45.95
CA MET A 1 42.47 -17.78 46.11
C MET A 1 41.13 -17.40 45.49
N PRO A 2 40.10 -17.07 46.29
CA PRO A 2 38.81 -16.61 45.78
C PRO A 2 38.91 -15.11 45.50
N SER A 3 38.41 -14.63 44.35
CA SER A 3 38.26 -13.19 44.11
C SER A 3 36.80 -12.86 43.81
N ALA A 4 36.33 -11.87 44.56
CA ALA A 4 34.95 -11.56 44.89
C ALA A 4 34.06 -11.12 43.72
N SER A 5 32.83 -11.63 43.69
CA SER A 5 31.70 -10.98 43.05
C SER A 5 31.07 -9.97 44.02
N ALA A 6 30.97 -8.69 43.64
CA ALA A 6 30.23 -7.69 44.40
C ALA A 6 29.49 -6.73 43.45
N ASN A 7 28.35 -7.18 42.90
CA ASN A 7 27.37 -6.25 42.34
C ASN A 7 26.49 -5.72 43.47
N ARG A 8 26.77 -4.49 43.91
CA ARG A 8 25.90 -3.71 44.79
C ARG A 8 24.62 -3.37 44.05
N VAL A 9 23.52 -4.04 44.40
CA VAL A 9 22.17 -3.63 44.01
C VAL A 9 21.75 -2.49 44.94
N SER A 10 21.75 -1.27 44.41
CA SER A 10 21.22 -0.08 45.08
C SER A 10 19.69 -0.09 44.99
N GLY A 11 19.02 -0.49 46.07
CA GLY A 11 17.56 -0.31 46.21
C GLY A 11 17.22 1.13 46.59
N PRO A 12 16.08 1.70 46.14
CA PRO A 12 15.65 3.03 46.53
C PRO A 12 15.16 3.05 47.99
N VAL A 13 15.69 4.02 48.74
CA VAL A 13 15.30 4.38 50.10
C VAL A 13 13.86 4.91 50.10
N ILE A 14 13.01 4.32 50.95
CA ILE A 14 11.67 4.81 51.26
C ILE A 14 11.85 6.04 52.15
N ILE A 15 11.52 7.22 51.64
CA ILE A 15 11.42 8.44 52.43
C ILE A 15 9.95 8.59 52.80
N ASP A 16 9.64 8.26 54.04
CA ASP A 16 8.38 8.54 54.71
C ASP A 16 8.35 10.02 55.09
N VAL A 17 7.39 10.77 54.54
CA VAL A 17 7.11 12.17 54.87
C VAL A 17 5.62 12.25 55.16
N GLU A 18 5.27 12.14 56.43
CA GLU A 18 4.04 12.71 56.97
C GLU A 18 4.30 14.19 57.29
N ASP A 19 3.50 15.09 56.70
CA ASP A 19 3.14 16.36 57.36
C ASP A 19 1.79 16.87 56.81
N GLU A 20 1.03 17.46 57.72
CA GLU A 20 -0.41 17.63 57.77
C GLU A 20 -0.81 19.08 57.42
N GLU A 21 -1.69 19.31 56.43
CA GLU A 21 -2.90 20.15 56.56
C GLU A 21 -3.63 20.42 55.22
N PRO A 22 -4.99 20.41 55.20
CA PRO A 22 -5.79 20.60 53.99
C PRO A 22 -6.10 22.08 53.76
N SER A 23 -5.42 22.71 52.79
CA SER A 23 -5.76 24.07 52.37
C SER A 23 -7.14 24.11 51.68
N LYS A 24 -8.17 24.43 52.47
CA LYS A 24 -9.53 24.75 52.01
C LYS A 24 -9.55 26.20 51.51
N ARG A 25 -9.57 26.41 50.19
CA ARG A 25 -10.05 27.67 49.60
C ARG A 25 -10.47 27.52 48.13
N SER A 26 -11.59 28.16 47.80
CA SER A 26 -12.03 28.58 46.46
C SER A 26 -12.78 27.52 45.63
N THR A 27 -14.11 27.40 45.77
CA THR A 27 -15.17 28.10 45.00
C THR A 27 -15.21 27.82 43.49
N LEU A 28 -16.26 27.07 43.13
CA LEU A 28 -17.11 27.26 41.95
C LEU A 28 -16.52 26.92 40.57
N GLY A 29 -16.98 25.79 39.99
CA GLY A 29 -17.01 25.65 38.51
C GLY A 29 -16.55 24.35 37.85
N ASN A 30 -16.16 23.29 38.58
CA ASN A 30 -15.53 22.11 37.93
C ASN A 30 -16.43 20.87 37.75
N LYS A 31 -17.77 21.01 37.68
CA LYS A 31 -18.68 19.84 37.69
C LYS A 31 -19.19 19.34 36.32
N GLN A 32 -18.72 19.87 35.18
CA GLN A 32 -19.26 19.49 33.86
C GLN A 32 -18.24 19.34 32.71
N MET A 33 -17.00 18.88 32.96
CA MET A 33 -16.02 18.66 31.87
C MET A 33 -15.45 17.24 31.79
N GLU A 34 -15.80 16.36 32.73
CA GLU A 34 -15.24 15.00 32.80
C GLU A 34 -15.63 14.16 31.58
N GLY A 35 -16.89 14.24 31.15
CA GLY A 35 -17.37 13.58 29.94
C GLY A 35 -16.76 14.14 28.64
N GLN A 36 -16.57 15.46 28.54
CA GLN A 36 -15.98 16.09 27.35
C GLN A 36 -14.48 15.81 27.22
N LYS A 37 -13.73 15.83 28.33
CA LYS A 37 -12.30 15.44 28.36
C LYS A 37 -12.13 13.95 28.07
N ALA A 38 -12.96 13.08 28.65
CA ALA A 38 -12.95 11.65 28.36
C ALA A 38 -13.32 11.34 26.90
N ALA A 39 -14.33 12.01 26.34
CA ALA A 39 -14.72 11.86 24.94
C ALA A 39 -13.64 12.34 23.97
N LYS A 40 -12.99 13.49 24.24
CA LYS A 40 -11.86 13.99 23.44
C LYS A 40 -10.66 13.04 23.50
N LYS A 41 -10.34 12.51 24.69
CA LYS A 41 -9.30 11.48 24.88
C LYS A 41 -9.63 10.18 24.14
N GLN A 42 -10.88 9.73 24.16
CA GLN A 42 -11.32 8.55 23.41
C GLN A 42 -11.21 8.74 21.90
N ARG A 43 -11.57 9.92 21.38
CA ARG A 43 -11.39 10.23 19.95
C ARG A 43 -9.92 10.21 19.55
N ALA A 44 -9.05 10.87 20.32
CA ALA A 44 -7.62 10.86 20.08
C ALA A 44 -7.02 9.44 20.16
N ASN A 45 -7.44 8.63 21.13
CA ASN A 45 -6.99 7.25 21.27
C ASN A 45 -7.42 6.40 20.05
N LYS A 46 -8.70 6.48 19.64
CA LYS A 46 -9.19 5.79 18.45
C LYS A 46 -8.44 6.19 17.18
N GLU A 47 -8.14 7.47 17.00
CA GLU A 47 -7.33 7.95 15.88
C GLU A 47 -5.90 7.40 15.94
N SER A 48 -5.26 7.40 17.11
CA SER A 48 -3.92 6.81 17.28
C SER A 48 -3.90 5.30 17.09
N MET A 49 -4.95 4.59 17.50
CA MET A 49 -5.07 3.15 17.33
C MET A 49 -5.21 2.78 15.86
N GLY A 50 -5.97 3.57 15.08
CA GLY A 50 -6.04 3.42 13.63
C GLY A 50 -4.66 3.54 12.96
N LYS A 51 -3.84 4.51 13.39
CA LYS A 51 -2.46 4.68 12.90
C LYS A 51 -1.56 3.49 13.26
N ILE A 52 -1.66 2.98 14.49
CA ILE A 52 -0.89 1.81 14.94
C ILE A 52 -1.24 0.57 14.11
N VAL A 53 -2.54 0.29 13.91
CA VAL A 53 -2.98 -0.86 13.10
C VAL A 53 -2.52 -0.72 11.65
N HIS A 54 -2.60 0.50 11.09
CA HIS A 54 -2.10 0.76 9.75
C HIS A 54 -0.60 0.48 9.62
N MET A 55 0.23 1.01 10.53
CA MET A 55 1.67 0.75 10.55
C MET A 55 2.00 -0.74 10.71
N GLN A 56 1.26 -1.47 11.55
CA GLN A 56 1.44 -2.93 11.68
C GLN A 56 1.12 -3.66 10.38
N LYS A 57 0.05 -3.24 9.67
CA LYS A 57 -0.30 -3.80 8.37
C LYS A 57 0.81 -3.56 7.35
N GLU A 58 1.37 -2.34 7.29
CA GLU A 58 2.47 -2.00 6.39
C GLU A 58 3.74 -2.81 6.71
N LEU A 59 4.09 -2.95 7.99
CA LEU A 59 5.24 -3.77 8.40
C LEU A 59 5.09 -5.23 7.96
N VAL A 60 3.91 -5.82 8.12
CA VAL A 60 3.63 -7.19 7.68
C VAL A 60 3.72 -7.29 6.16
N GLN A 61 3.19 -6.31 5.44
CA GLN A 61 3.25 -6.28 3.98
C GLN A 61 4.69 -6.22 3.49
N ILE A 62 5.49 -5.28 3.99
CA ILE A 62 6.90 -5.12 3.64
C ILE A 62 7.69 -6.40 3.97
N SER A 63 7.41 -7.02 5.11
CA SER A 63 8.08 -8.26 5.51
C SER A 63 7.83 -9.39 4.52
N ARG A 64 6.59 -9.55 4.03
CA ARG A 64 6.23 -10.56 3.04
C ARG A 64 6.91 -10.28 1.69
N GLU A 65 6.81 -9.05 1.20
CA GLU A 65 7.41 -8.65 -0.08
C GLU A 65 8.93 -8.86 -0.09
N ARG A 66 9.62 -8.51 1.01
CA ARG A 66 11.06 -8.75 1.16
C ARG A 66 11.39 -10.25 1.17
N LEU A 67 10.58 -11.04 1.86
CA LEU A 67 10.77 -12.48 1.96
C LEU A 67 10.59 -13.17 0.60
N ASP A 68 9.58 -12.76 -0.17
CA ASP A 68 9.35 -13.28 -1.52
C ASP A 68 10.46 -12.85 -2.50
N THR A 69 10.94 -11.62 -2.36
CA THR A 69 12.12 -11.14 -3.10
C THR A 69 13.36 -11.98 -2.80
N MET A 70 13.64 -12.25 -1.51
CA MET A 70 14.76 -13.10 -1.11
C MET A 70 14.61 -14.53 -1.63
N LYS A 71 13.43 -15.14 -1.51
CA LYS A 71 13.17 -16.48 -2.06
C LYS A 71 13.45 -16.54 -3.56
N SER A 72 13.00 -15.53 -4.29
CA SER A 72 13.21 -15.43 -5.74
C SER A 72 14.70 -15.30 -6.07
N ALA A 73 15.42 -14.41 -5.37
CA ALA A 73 16.86 -14.24 -5.56
C ALA A 73 17.67 -15.51 -5.26
N ILE A 74 17.33 -16.23 -4.18
CA ILE A 74 17.96 -17.52 -3.84
C ILE A 74 17.69 -18.55 -4.93
N GLN A 75 16.45 -18.64 -5.41
CA GLN A 75 16.08 -19.57 -6.46
C GLN A 75 16.80 -19.25 -7.78
N ASP A 76 16.92 -17.97 -8.14
CA ASP A 76 17.61 -17.54 -9.35
C ASP A 76 19.11 -17.84 -9.26
N ALA A 77 19.74 -17.64 -8.10
CA ALA A 77 21.13 -18.03 -7.87
C ALA A 77 21.32 -19.55 -8.03
N ALA A 78 20.42 -20.36 -7.47
CA ALA A 78 20.45 -21.82 -7.62
C ALA A 78 20.24 -22.26 -9.08
N ASN A 79 19.35 -21.59 -9.80
CA ASN A 79 19.10 -21.87 -11.22
C ASN A 79 20.32 -21.51 -12.07
N LYS A 80 20.97 -20.36 -11.83
CA LYS A 80 22.22 -19.97 -12.50
C LYS A 80 23.31 -21.02 -12.31
N LEU A 81 23.42 -21.57 -11.11
CA LEU A 81 24.36 -22.66 -10.85
C LEU A 81 24.04 -23.89 -11.70
N VAL A 82 22.76 -24.29 -11.78
CA VAL A 82 22.34 -25.41 -12.62
C VAL A 82 22.61 -25.15 -14.11
N LEU A 83 22.34 -23.94 -14.59
CA LEU A 83 22.59 -23.52 -15.98
C LEU A 83 24.08 -23.49 -16.32
N SER A 84 24.95 -23.23 -15.34
CA SER A 84 26.40 -23.15 -15.55
C SER A 84 27.14 -24.50 -15.56
N ILE A 85 26.44 -25.59 -15.25
CA ILE A 85 27.05 -26.91 -15.16
C ILE A 85 27.26 -27.49 -16.56
N ASP A 86 28.51 -27.84 -16.88
CA ASP A 86 28.83 -28.67 -18.04
C ASP A 86 28.38 -30.12 -17.81
N LEU A 87 27.64 -30.65 -18.77
CA LEU A 87 27.04 -31.97 -18.72
C LEU A 87 27.85 -33.03 -19.46
N ASP A 88 28.78 -32.63 -20.32
CA ASP A 88 29.48 -33.55 -21.20
C ASP A 88 30.54 -34.37 -20.46
N SER A 89 31.14 -33.77 -19.44
CA SER A 89 32.07 -34.42 -18.51
C SER A 89 31.39 -35.29 -17.44
N MET A 90 30.05 -35.34 -17.38
CA MET A 90 29.33 -36.06 -16.33
C MET A 90 28.87 -37.48 -16.71
N ASP A 91 28.83 -38.35 -15.69
CA ASP A 91 28.20 -39.66 -15.73
C ASP A 91 26.73 -39.60 -16.18
N GLY A 92 26.27 -40.63 -16.90
CA GLY A 92 24.92 -40.67 -17.48
C GLY A 92 23.78 -40.40 -16.47
N ARG A 93 23.90 -40.89 -15.23
CA ARG A 93 22.91 -40.64 -14.17
C ARG A 93 22.85 -39.18 -13.72
N LYS A 94 24.01 -38.55 -13.48
CA LYS A 94 24.09 -37.13 -13.09
C LYS A 94 23.66 -36.23 -14.25
N ARG A 95 24.08 -36.57 -15.47
CA ARG A 95 23.67 -35.90 -16.70
C ARG A 95 22.14 -35.89 -16.84
N ALA A 96 21.48 -37.04 -16.68
CA ALA A 96 20.02 -37.11 -16.75
C ALA A 96 19.32 -36.27 -15.67
N TYR A 97 19.86 -36.25 -14.45
CA TYR A 97 19.34 -35.44 -13.35
C TYR A 97 19.38 -33.93 -13.67
N TYR A 98 20.53 -33.42 -14.13
CA TYR A 98 20.66 -32.01 -14.45
C TYR A 98 19.89 -31.62 -15.72
N LYS A 99 19.82 -32.49 -16.74
CA LYS A 99 18.94 -32.27 -17.90
C LYS A 99 17.48 -32.07 -17.48
N ARG A 100 16.98 -32.92 -16.56
CA ARG A 100 15.62 -32.75 -16.03
C ARG A 100 15.44 -31.42 -15.29
N LYS A 101 16.46 -30.99 -14.53
CA LYS A 101 16.42 -29.69 -13.84
C LYS A 101 16.44 -28.52 -14.82
N LEU A 102 17.25 -28.58 -15.87
CA LEU A 102 17.29 -27.57 -16.92
C LEU A 102 15.93 -27.43 -17.59
N GLN A 103 15.30 -28.54 -17.95
CA GLN A 103 13.96 -28.53 -18.52
C GLN A 103 12.96 -27.80 -17.62
N LEU A 104 12.95 -28.12 -16.32
CA LEU A 104 12.07 -27.45 -15.36
C LEU A 104 12.33 -25.95 -15.21
N ILE A 105 13.57 -25.50 -15.42
CA ILE A 105 13.92 -24.07 -15.40
C ILE A 105 13.33 -23.39 -16.63
N TYR A 106 13.51 -23.97 -17.82
CA TYR A 106 12.97 -23.43 -19.07
C TYR A 106 11.45 -23.44 -19.09
N ASP A 107 10.81 -24.55 -18.74
CA ASP A 107 9.33 -24.65 -18.70
C ASP A 107 8.72 -23.55 -17.81
N ARG A 108 9.41 -23.21 -16.72
CA ARG A 108 8.97 -22.13 -15.81
C ARG A 108 9.21 -20.74 -16.39
N GLU A 109 10.31 -20.55 -17.11
CA GLU A 109 10.63 -19.28 -17.77
C GLU A 109 9.64 -18.99 -18.89
N ASP A 110 9.36 -19.98 -19.73
CA ASP A 110 8.34 -19.91 -20.80
C ASP A 110 6.95 -19.58 -20.22
N ALA A 111 6.56 -20.24 -19.12
CA ALA A 111 5.30 -19.96 -18.46
C ALA A 111 5.20 -18.52 -17.91
N LYS A 112 6.30 -17.96 -17.41
CA LYS A 112 6.36 -16.56 -16.95
C LYS A 112 6.24 -15.58 -18.12
N GLU A 113 6.94 -15.84 -19.21
CA GLU A 113 6.88 -15.01 -20.42
C GLU A 113 5.46 -14.98 -21.00
N GLU A 114 4.78 -16.13 -21.05
CA GLU A 114 3.39 -16.19 -21.47
C GLU A 114 2.44 -15.39 -20.56
N GLU A 115 2.65 -15.46 -19.24
CA GLU A 115 1.85 -14.70 -18.28
C GLU A 115 2.06 -13.20 -18.43
N GLU A 116 3.31 -12.76 -18.61
CA GLU A 116 3.66 -11.36 -18.85
C GLU A 116 3.04 -10.85 -20.16
N LYS A 117 3.13 -11.64 -21.24
CA LYS A 117 2.51 -11.31 -22.52
C LYS A 117 0.99 -11.17 -22.39
N LYS A 118 0.32 -12.11 -21.70
CA LYS A 118 -1.13 -12.04 -21.41
C LYS A 118 -1.48 -10.81 -20.57
N ARG A 119 -0.64 -10.42 -19.62
CA ARG A 119 -0.84 -9.22 -18.80
C ARG A 119 -0.73 -7.95 -19.64
N MET A 120 0.31 -7.83 -20.46
CA MET A 120 0.51 -6.71 -21.37
C MET A 120 -0.62 -6.58 -22.39
N GLU A 121 -1.10 -7.70 -22.93
CA GLU A 121 -2.26 -7.70 -23.85
C GLU A 121 -3.53 -7.21 -23.15
N ARG A 122 -3.83 -7.70 -21.95
CA ARG A 122 -4.97 -7.22 -21.15
C ARG A 122 -4.86 -5.74 -20.78
N GLU A 123 -3.65 -5.24 -20.56
CA GLU A 123 -3.42 -3.83 -20.24
C GLU A 123 -3.67 -2.94 -21.46
N LYS A 124 -3.16 -3.35 -22.64
CA LYS A 124 -3.45 -2.66 -23.92
C LYS A 124 -4.94 -2.61 -24.22
N VAL A 125 -5.66 -3.73 -24.07
CA VAL A 125 -7.11 -3.76 -24.30
C VAL A 125 -7.84 -2.78 -23.37
N LYS A 126 -7.44 -2.69 -22.10
CA LYS A 126 -8.04 -1.73 -21.15
C LYS A 126 -7.71 -0.28 -21.48
N GLU A 127 -6.54 -0.02 -22.04
CA GLU A 127 -6.13 1.30 -22.48
C GLU A 127 -6.93 1.73 -23.72
N ASP A 128 -7.01 0.85 -24.72
CA ASP A 128 -7.81 1.05 -25.94
C ASP A 128 -9.30 1.29 -25.62
N GLU A 129 -9.86 0.52 -24.67
CA GLU A 129 -11.25 0.69 -24.22
C GLU A 129 -11.48 2.06 -23.56
N LYS A 130 -10.57 2.49 -22.67
CA LYS A 130 -10.64 3.82 -22.04
C LYS A 130 -10.52 4.94 -23.06
N ASP A 131 -9.68 4.79 -24.07
CA ASP A 131 -9.49 5.83 -25.08
C ASP A 131 -10.67 5.90 -26.05
N GLN A 132 -11.30 4.77 -26.38
CA GLN A 132 -12.59 4.77 -27.09
C GLN A 132 -13.69 5.45 -26.27
N GLU A 133 -13.77 5.21 -24.95
CA GLU A 133 -14.76 5.85 -24.09
C GLU A 133 -14.55 7.37 -24.02
N LYS A 134 -13.31 7.83 -23.90
CA LYS A 134 -12.97 9.27 -23.96
C LYS A 134 -13.30 9.89 -25.31
N ALA A 135 -13.02 9.18 -26.42
CA ALA A 135 -13.31 9.66 -27.76
C ALA A 135 -14.83 9.85 -27.96
N LYS A 136 -15.63 8.85 -27.55
CA LYS A 136 -17.10 8.92 -27.58
C LYS A 136 -17.63 10.07 -26.72
N ALA A 137 -17.13 10.23 -25.49
CA ALA A 137 -17.54 11.32 -24.62
C ALA A 137 -17.19 12.71 -25.18
N LYS A 138 -16.09 12.82 -25.94
CA LYS A 138 -15.67 14.06 -26.59
C LYS A 138 -16.54 14.40 -27.80
N GLU A 139 -16.87 13.41 -28.63
CA GLU A 139 -17.81 13.59 -29.75
C GLU A 139 -19.20 13.99 -29.25
N GLU A 140 -19.75 13.30 -28.23
CA GLU A 140 -21.04 13.65 -27.64
C GLU A 140 -21.03 15.08 -27.06
N GLY A 141 -19.94 15.48 -26.39
CA GLY A 141 -19.77 16.83 -25.85
C GLY A 141 -19.68 17.92 -26.93
N GLU A 142 -19.09 17.64 -28.10
CA GLU A 142 -19.08 18.57 -29.23
C GLU A 142 -20.44 18.65 -29.92
N GLU A 143 -21.15 17.54 -30.07
CA GLU A 143 -22.47 17.52 -30.68
C GLU A 143 -23.51 18.31 -29.85
N VAL A 144 -23.44 18.21 -28.52
CA VAL A 144 -24.29 18.98 -27.60
C VAL A 144 -23.97 20.49 -27.70
N LYS A 145 -22.70 20.86 -27.75
CA LYS A 145 -22.28 22.27 -27.91
C LYS A 145 -22.68 22.85 -29.27
N ALA A 146 -22.67 22.04 -30.33
CA ALA A 146 -23.12 22.45 -31.66
C ALA A 146 -24.63 22.73 -31.66
N LYS A 147 -25.44 21.80 -31.11
CA LYS A 147 -26.89 21.95 -30.98
C LYS A 147 -27.28 23.16 -30.12
N GLU A 148 -26.54 23.45 -29.05
CA GLU A 148 -26.81 24.60 -28.18
C GLU A 148 -26.50 25.95 -28.87
N LYS A 149 -25.39 26.03 -29.62
CA LYS A 149 -25.06 27.21 -30.45
C LYS A 149 -26.09 27.46 -31.55
N GLU A 150 -26.59 26.40 -32.18
CA GLU A 150 -27.61 26.52 -33.23
C GLU A 150 -28.95 27.02 -32.67
N GLN A 151 -29.38 26.51 -31.51
CA GLN A 151 -30.57 27.01 -30.83
C GLN A 151 -30.42 28.46 -30.33
N ALA A 152 -29.22 28.87 -29.88
CA ALA A 152 -28.97 30.24 -29.47
C ALA A 152 -29.08 31.23 -30.64
N LYS A 153 -28.52 30.87 -31.80
CA LYS A 153 -28.64 31.68 -33.03
C LYS A 153 -30.08 31.79 -33.52
N ALA A 154 -30.82 30.67 -33.54
CA ALA A 154 -32.23 30.67 -33.95
C ALA A 154 -33.11 31.54 -33.04
N LYS A 155 -32.81 31.61 -31.73
CA LYS A 155 -33.52 32.49 -30.78
C LYS A 155 -33.17 33.97 -30.98
N GLU A 156 -31.94 34.30 -31.37
CA GLU A 156 -31.53 35.68 -31.66
C GLU A 156 -32.17 36.21 -32.95
N ASP A 157 -32.19 35.39 -34.00
CA ASP A 157 -32.80 35.75 -35.29
C ASP A 157 -34.33 35.93 -35.19
N ALA A 158 -35.00 35.10 -34.38
CA ALA A 158 -36.43 35.25 -34.08
C ALA A 158 -36.75 36.54 -33.31
N LYS A 159 -35.80 37.03 -32.49
CA LYS A 159 -35.96 38.27 -31.71
C LYS A 159 -35.74 39.51 -32.57
N LYS A 160 -34.80 39.48 -33.53
CA LYS A 160 -34.60 40.55 -34.51
C LYS A 160 -35.80 40.71 -35.45
N LYS A 161 -36.41 39.61 -35.91
CA LYS A 161 -37.63 39.65 -36.76
C LYS A 161 -38.87 40.21 -36.05
N LYS A 162 -38.95 40.12 -34.72
CA LYS A 162 -40.07 40.70 -33.92
C LYS A 162 -39.92 42.19 -33.63
N ASN A 163 -38.72 42.75 -33.78
CA ASN A 163 -38.44 44.16 -33.51
C ASN A 163 -38.37 45.02 -34.79
N SER A 164 -38.62 44.44 -35.97
CA SER A 164 -38.61 45.13 -37.26
C SER A 164 -40.00 45.17 -37.93
N ALA A 165 -41.06 44.89 -37.19
CA ALA A 165 -42.46 44.98 -37.61
C ALA A 165 -43.19 45.91 -36.64
#